data_AF-A0A399HK49-F1
#
_entry.id   AF-A0A399HK49-F1
#
_cell.length_a   1.000
_cell.length_b   1.000
_cell.length_c   1.000
_cell.angle_alpha   90.00
_cell.angle_beta   90.00
_cell.angle_gamma   90.00
#
_symmetry.space_group_name_H-M   'P 1'
#
loop_
_entity.id
_entity.type
_entity.pdbx_description
1 polymer ?
#
loop_
_entity_poly.entity_id
_entity_poly.type
_entity_poly.pdbx_seq_one_letter_code
_entity_poly.pdbx_strand_id
1 'polypeptide(L)'
;MPLLPHITSRRPKVCRSHRPTSRAAHQERTLPTSHAPRPPHRYDPESVPAQAHGARLEGDRGAADPAAHRTAGDAGTGGRSSRVPPGVAAFNDRSATDAERTLLTCCASRSWSGRIVAHRPYPDLDALLAASDEACYDLPADELARALAAEPPAAPEEAEVPRAALTALTAAHVAYESRFGHPFVISLDGYGRAERLDQILSGLRTRLGNDPDDERATAAEELRRLARSRIAHLVGAGTEAGAQAARDVTRTDHDAPRTPDSGRSASPSDRPYVPV
;
A
#
# COMPACT_ATOMS: atom_id res chain seq x y z
N MET A 1 24.11 -54.62 -48.22
CA MET A 1 24.09 -55.02 -46.80
C MET A 1 23.42 -53.91 -46.00
N PRO A 2 22.41 -54.14 -45.15
CA PRO A 2 21.26 -55.06 -45.24
C PRO A 2 19.91 -54.29 -45.35
N LEU A 3 18.97 -54.78 -46.16
CA LEU A 3 17.66 -55.35 -45.76
C LEU A 3 16.53 -54.35 -45.41
N LEU A 4 15.57 -54.23 -46.34
CA LEU A 4 14.16 -53.94 -46.02
C LEU A 4 13.58 -55.06 -45.13
N PRO A 5 12.50 -54.76 -44.39
CA PRO A 5 11.25 -55.46 -44.71
C PRO A 5 10.00 -54.57 -44.71
N HIS A 6 9.31 -54.58 -45.85
CA HIS A 6 7.91 -54.95 -46.08
C HIS A 6 6.84 -54.90 -44.96
N ILE A 7 5.66 -54.36 -45.36
CA ILE A 7 4.28 -54.89 -45.11
C ILE A 7 3.72 -54.64 -43.69
N THR A 8 2.47 -54.23 -43.39
CA THR A 8 1.24 -53.84 -44.10
C THR A 8 0.29 -53.13 -43.12
N SER A 9 -0.62 -52.34 -43.68
CA SER A 9 -1.84 -51.81 -43.06
C SER A 9 -2.68 -52.86 -42.32
N ARG A 10 -3.11 -52.56 -41.08
CA ARG A 10 -4.34 -53.10 -40.47
C ARG A 10 -5.01 -52.04 -39.60
N ARG A 11 -6.18 -51.58 -40.05
CA ARG A 11 -7.22 -50.95 -39.21
C ARG A 11 -7.99 -52.05 -38.42
N PRO A 12 -9.08 -51.70 -37.71
CA PRO A 12 -9.23 -51.75 -36.27
C PRO A 12 -9.86 -53.06 -35.78
N LYS A 13 -9.62 -53.45 -34.51
CA LYS A 13 -10.45 -54.48 -33.85
C LYS A 13 -11.67 -53.82 -33.22
N VAL A 14 -12.80 -53.99 -33.90
CA VAL A 14 -14.15 -53.87 -33.33
C VAL A 14 -14.33 -55.03 -32.35
N CYS A 15 -14.38 -54.74 -31.05
CA CYS A 15 -14.95 -55.66 -30.07
C CYS A 15 -16.42 -55.30 -29.86
N ARG A 16 -17.30 -56.05 -30.53
CA ARG A 16 -18.71 -56.18 -30.16
C ARG A 16 -18.82 -57.24 -29.07
N SER A 17 -19.87 -57.12 -28.26
CA SER A 17 -20.47 -58.16 -27.37
C SER A 17 -19.87 -58.18 -25.95
N HIS A 18 -20.60 -58.16 -24.83
CA HIS A 18 -21.99 -58.55 -24.53
C HIS A 18 -22.68 -57.64 -23.50
N ARG A 19 -24.00 -57.60 -23.64
CA ARG A 19 -25.03 -56.99 -22.79
C ARG A 19 -25.30 -57.91 -21.58
N PRO A 20 -25.20 -57.43 -20.33
CA PRO A 20 -25.90 -58.08 -19.23
C PRO A 20 -27.29 -57.45 -19.07
N THR A 21 -28.33 -58.27 -19.26
CA THR A 21 -29.69 -57.97 -18.84
C THR A 21 -29.75 -58.02 -17.31
N SER A 22 -29.86 -56.86 -16.66
CA SER A 22 -30.29 -56.79 -15.26
C SER A 22 -31.64 -56.08 -15.19
N ARG A 23 -32.65 -56.91 -14.97
CA ARG A 23 -34.02 -56.59 -14.60
C ARG A 23 -34.01 -56.25 -13.12
N ALA A 24 -34.18 -54.99 -12.76
CA ALA A 24 -34.42 -54.57 -11.39
C ALA A 24 -35.46 -53.44 -11.35
N ALA A 25 -36.60 -53.80 -10.78
CA ALA A 25 -37.66 -52.98 -10.18
C ALA A 25 -37.77 -51.50 -10.54
N HIS A 26 -38.85 -51.16 -11.25
CA HIS A 26 -39.51 -49.86 -11.13
C HIS A 26 -39.87 -49.62 -9.66
N GLN A 27 -39.23 -48.62 -9.06
CA GLN A 27 -39.71 -47.99 -7.84
C GLN A 27 -39.98 -46.54 -8.20
N GLU A 28 -41.26 -46.24 -8.45
CA GLU A 28 -41.77 -44.90 -8.66
C GLU A 28 -41.54 -44.10 -7.37
N ARG A 29 -40.47 -43.29 -7.35
CA ARG A 29 -40.33 -42.19 -6.39
C ARG A 29 -40.87 -40.94 -7.07
N THR A 30 -42.04 -40.55 -6.60
CA THR A 30 -42.70 -39.28 -6.85
C THR A 30 -41.74 -38.11 -6.59
N LEU A 31 -41.60 -37.23 -7.58
CA LEU A 31 -40.91 -35.95 -7.45
C LEU A 31 -41.74 -35.01 -6.55
N PRO A 32 -41.15 -34.32 -5.57
CA PRO A 32 -41.83 -33.20 -4.93
C PRO A 32 -41.87 -32.00 -5.89
N THR A 33 -43.06 -31.43 -6.02
CA THR A 33 -43.44 -30.27 -6.82
C THR A 33 -42.46 -29.10 -6.69
N SER A 34 -42.01 -28.61 -7.85
CA SER A 34 -41.25 -27.37 -8.03
C SER A 34 -42.00 -26.18 -7.42
N HIS A 35 -41.41 -25.57 -6.39
CA HIS A 35 -41.90 -24.31 -5.81
C HIS A 35 -41.44 -23.16 -6.71
N ALA A 36 -42.39 -22.51 -7.39
CA ALA A 36 -42.13 -21.30 -8.17
C ALA A 36 -41.62 -20.17 -7.26
N PRO A 37 -40.69 -19.31 -7.73
CA PRO A 37 -40.21 -18.17 -6.95
C PRO A 37 -41.31 -17.10 -6.80
N ARG A 38 -41.46 -16.58 -5.58
CA ARG A 38 -42.35 -15.47 -5.23
C ARG A 38 -41.92 -14.18 -5.96
N PRO A 39 -42.86 -13.33 -6.42
CA PRO A 39 -42.54 -12.03 -6.98
C PRO A 39 -41.99 -11.08 -5.89
N PRO A 40 -41.13 -10.09 -6.25
CA PRO A 40 -40.62 -9.13 -5.29
C PRO A 40 -41.72 -8.18 -4.80
N HIS A 41 -41.66 -7.86 -3.51
CA HIS A 41 -42.54 -6.91 -2.84
C HIS A 41 -42.53 -5.55 -3.55
N ARG A 42 -43.72 -5.01 -3.81
CA ARG A 42 -43.92 -3.59 -4.14
C ARG A 42 -43.41 -2.73 -2.99
N TYR A 43 -42.64 -1.71 -3.33
CA TYR A 43 -42.25 -0.61 -2.46
C TYR A 43 -43.51 0.19 -2.07
N ASP A 44 -43.81 0.26 -0.76
CA ASP A 44 -44.83 1.13 -0.17
C ASP A 44 -44.16 2.42 0.35
N PRO A 45 -44.46 3.61 -0.20
CA PRO A 45 -43.79 4.86 0.17
C PRO A 45 -44.50 5.63 1.30
N GLU A 46 -45.13 4.97 2.28
CA GLU A 46 -45.76 5.66 3.41
C GLU A 46 -45.37 5.04 4.75
N SER A 47 -44.20 5.41 5.25
CA SER A 47 -43.84 5.29 6.69
C SER A 47 -42.70 6.24 7.02
N VAL A 48 -42.97 7.55 6.94
CA VAL A 48 -42.12 8.59 7.55
C VAL A 48 -42.84 9.07 8.81
N PRO A 49 -42.30 8.88 10.03
CA PRO A 49 -42.85 9.57 11.19
C PRO A 49 -42.42 11.03 11.15
N ALA A 50 -43.42 11.90 11.03
CA ALA A 50 -43.32 13.33 11.25
C ALA A 50 -43.10 13.64 12.74
N GLN A 51 -42.12 14.50 13.06
CA GLN A 51 -42.07 15.23 14.32
C GLN A 51 -41.92 16.72 14.05
N ALA A 52 -43.08 17.39 14.10
CA ALA A 52 -43.29 18.79 14.47
C ALA A 52 -43.11 18.93 16.01
N HIS A 53 -42.85 20.06 16.67
CA HIS A 53 -42.91 21.49 16.39
C HIS A 53 -42.20 22.25 17.55
N GLY A 54 -41.80 23.51 17.30
CA GLY A 54 -41.69 24.57 18.33
C GLY A 54 -40.28 25.16 18.44
N ALA A 55 -40.04 26.47 18.42
CA ALA A 55 -40.90 27.63 18.40
C ALA A 55 -40.14 28.84 17.81
N ARG A 56 -40.92 29.73 17.19
CA ARG A 56 -40.58 31.06 16.68
C ARG A 56 -40.35 32.04 17.82
N LEU A 57 -39.32 32.89 17.72
CA LEU A 57 -39.35 34.29 18.18
C LEU A 57 -38.53 35.17 17.21
N GLU A 58 -39.11 36.31 16.86
CA GLU A 58 -38.64 37.36 15.93
C GLU A 58 -37.75 38.42 16.62
N GLY A 59 -37.01 39.16 15.78
CA GLY A 59 -36.38 40.47 16.06
C GLY A 59 -34.93 40.36 16.54
N ASP A 60 -33.96 41.15 16.08
CA ASP A 60 -34.02 42.57 15.75
C ASP A 60 -32.80 42.99 14.89
N ARG A 61 -32.93 44.13 14.20
CA ARG A 61 -31.90 44.77 13.37
C ARG A 61 -30.81 45.39 14.24
N GLY A 62 -29.56 45.41 13.77
CA GLY A 62 -28.52 46.25 14.36
C GLY A 62 -27.17 46.13 13.67
N ALA A 63 -26.88 47.05 12.75
CA ALA A 63 -25.54 47.31 12.26
C ALA A 63 -24.73 48.10 13.31
N ALA A 64 -23.49 47.70 13.61
CA ALA A 64 -22.37 48.57 13.98
C ALA A 64 -21.08 47.74 14.20
N ASP A 65 -20.05 48.02 13.42
CA ASP A 65 -18.64 48.00 13.82
C ASP A 65 -18.31 49.48 14.13
N PRO A 66 -17.57 49.85 15.20
CA PRO A 66 -16.11 49.75 15.15
C PRO A 66 -15.35 49.57 16.50
N ALA A 67 -14.11 49.10 16.35
CA ALA A 67 -12.90 49.53 17.06
C ALA A 67 -12.56 48.99 18.48
N ALA A 68 -11.36 48.40 18.51
CA ALA A 68 -10.27 48.61 19.47
C ALA A 68 -10.38 48.01 20.87
N HIS A 69 -9.94 46.76 20.99
CA HIS A 69 -9.08 46.37 22.11
C HIS A 69 -7.72 45.91 21.58
N ARG A 70 -6.76 46.84 21.68
CA ARG A 70 -5.34 46.51 21.76
C ARG A 70 -5.11 45.82 23.10
N THR A 71 -4.78 44.54 23.07
CA THR A 71 -4.03 43.89 24.15
C THR A 71 -2.74 43.38 23.55
N ALA A 72 -1.66 44.03 23.97
CA ALA A 72 -0.31 43.54 23.82
C ALA A 72 -0.22 42.16 24.50
N GLY A 73 -0.12 41.12 23.68
CA GLY A 73 0.36 39.81 24.09
C GLY A 73 1.76 39.64 23.53
N ASP A 74 2.74 40.05 24.33
CA ASP A 74 4.11 39.55 24.18
C ASP A 74 4.08 38.06 24.46
N ALA A 75 4.18 37.28 23.38
CA ALA A 75 4.57 35.88 23.45
C ALA A 75 5.49 35.65 22.25
N GLY A 76 6.77 35.95 22.45
CA GLY A 76 7.85 35.47 21.61
C GLY A 76 7.72 33.96 21.39
N THR A 77 7.11 33.58 20.28
CA THR A 77 7.34 32.29 19.67
C THR A 77 8.44 32.54 18.67
N GLY A 78 9.68 32.30 19.11
CA GLY A 78 10.82 32.24 18.21
C GLY A 78 10.41 31.43 16.99
N GLY A 79 10.49 32.07 15.82
CA GLY A 79 10.25 31.41 14.56
C GLY A 79 11.14 30.17 14.53
N ARG A 80 10.54 29.01 14.75
CA ARG A 80 11.16 27.76 14.36
C ARG A 80 11.27 27.92 12.86
N SER A 81 12.46 28.25 12.37
CA SER A 81 12.81 28.12 10.96
C SER A 81 12.21 26.80 10.53
N SER A 82 11.20 26.86 9.66
CA SER A 82 10.42 25.71 9.21
C SER A 82 11.35 24.85 8.38
N ARG A 83 12.20 24.08 9.08
CA ARG A 83 13.18 23.25 8.43
C ARG A 83 12.44 22.05 7.91
N VAL A 84 12.32 22.00 6.59
CA VAL A 84 11.81 20.85 5.86
C VAL A 84 12.44 19.57 6.45
N PRO A 85 11.65 18.56 6.84
CA PRO A 85 12.18 17.33 7.39
C PRO A 85 13.27 16.74 6.48
N PRO A 86 14.38 16.20 7.02
CA PRO A 86 15.53 15.79 6.20
C PRO A 86 15.19 14.84 5.04
N GLY A 87 14.24 13.92 5.23
CA GLY A 87 13.79 13.02 4.18
C GLY A 87 13.02 13.73 3.06
N VAL A 88 12.21 14.73 3.40
CA VAL A 88 11.46 15.55 2.41
C VAL A 88 12.43 16.46 1.66
N ALA A 89 13.40 17.06 2.37
CA ALA A 89 14.46 17.84 1.75
C ALA A 89 15.28 16.97 0.78
N ALA A 90 15.70 15.78 1.21
CA ALA A 90 16.41 14.83 0.35
C ALA A 90 15.58 14.41 -0.88
N PHE A 91 14.26 14.28 -0.75
CA PHE A 91 13.37 14.00 -1.88
C PHE A 91 13.24 15.20 -2.84
N ASN A 92 13.17 16.42 -2.31
CA ASN A 92 13.14 17.66 -3.09
C ASN A 92 14.42 17.84 -3.93
N ASP A 93 15.57 17.48 -3.36
CA ASP A 93 16.89 17.67 -3.99
C ASP A 93 17.25 16.58 -5.01
N ARG A 94 16.49 15.46 -5.07
CA ARG A 94 16.74 14.38 -6.06
C ARG A 94 16.53 14.87 -7.49
N SER A 95 17.30 14.30 -8.41
CA SER A 95 17.02 14.47 -9.84
C SER A 95 15.58 14.05 -10.16
N ALA A 96 14.95 14.68 -11.15
CA ALA A 96 13.58 14.34 -11.54
C ALA A 96 13.45 12.84 -11.89
N THR A 97 14.42 12.29 -12.62
CA THR A 97 14.49 10.88 -12.99
C THR A 97 14.58 9.96 -11.78
N ASP A 98 15.44 10.26 -10.80
CA ASP A 98 15.61 9.40 -9.63
C ASP A 98 14.39 9.49 -8.69
N ALA A 99 13.80 10.67 -8.57
CA ALA A 99 12.55 10.87 -7.83
C ALA A 99 11.41 10.06 -8.46
N GLU A 100 11.24 10.13 -9.79
CA GLU A 100 10.22 9.37 -10.51
C GLU A 100 10.43 7.85 -10.35
N ARG A 101 11.67 7.36 -10.50
CA ARG A 101 12.00 5.95 -10.28
C ARG A 101 11.70 5.48 -8.87
N THR A 102 11.96 6.32 -7.88
CA THR A 102 11.64 6.02 -6.48
C THR A 102 10.12 5.96 -6.29
N LEU A 103 9.37 6.92 -6.84
CA LEU A 103 7.92 6.93 -6.74
C LEU A 103 7.27 5.74 -7.45
N LEU A 104 7.83 5.27 -8.56
CA LEU A 104 7.34 4.08 -9.26
C LEU A 104 7.42 2.79 -8.41
N THR A 105 8.19 2.76 -7.32
CA THR A 105 8.15 1.65 -6.35
C THR A 105 6.99 1.79 -5.35
N CYS A 106 6.39 2.98 -5.23
CA CYS A 106 5.22 3.25 -4.39
C CYS A 106 3.92 2.97 -5.12
N CYS A 107 3.84 3.38 -6.38
CA CYS A 107 2.68 3.16 -7.25
C CYS A 107 3.18 3.05 -8.69
N ALA A 108 2.78 1.99 -9.40
CA ALA A 108 3.22 1.71 -10.76
C ALA A 108 2.52 2.58 -11.84
N SER A 109 2.35 3.87 -11.59
CA SER A 109 1.85 4.86 -12.55
C SER A 109 2.87 5.97 -12.81
N ARG A 110 3.18 6.20 -14.09
CA ARG A 110 4.07 7.27 -14.54
C ARG A 110 3.40 8.65 -14.51
N SER A 111 2.10 8.74 -14.79
CA SER A 111 1.42 10.04 -14.73
C SER A 111 1.36 10.53 -13.28
N TRP A 112 1.06 9.63 -12.34
CA TRP A 112 1.06 9.91 -10.91
C TRP A 112 2.44 10.35 -10.42
N SER A 113 3.49 9.57 -10.71
CA SER A 113 4.85 9.91 -10.27
C SER A 113 5.36 11.21 -10.90
N GLY A 114 5.08 11.43 -12.19
CA GLY A 114 5.44 12.64 -12.91
C GLY A 114 4.79 13.90 -12.31
N ARG A 115 3.51 13.83 -11.93
CA ARG A 115 2.81 14.95 -11.28
C ARG A 115 3.43 15.31 -9.93
N ILE A 116 3.72 14.31 -9.09
CA ILE A 116 4.37 14.55 -7.79
C ILE A 116 5.76 15.19 -7.99
N VAL A 117 6.55 14.71 -8.96
CA VAL A 117 7.89 15.26 -9.24
C VAL A 117 7.81 16.71 -9.73
N ALA A 118 6.81 17.03 -10.54
CA ALA A 118 6.63 18.37 -11.13
C ALA A 118 6.21 19.44 -10.11
N HIS A 119 5.57 19.05 -9.00
CA HIS A 119 5.10 19.98 -7.95
C HIS A 119 6.10 20.21 -6.81
N ARG A 120 7.32 19.65 -6.90
CA ARG A 120 8.40 19.95 -5.95
C ARG A 120 8.80 21.43 -6.03
N PRO A 121 9.27 22.04 -4.93
CA PRO A 121 9.56 21.42 -3.63
C PRO A 121 8.35 21.37 -2.68
N TYR A 122 8.31 20.33 -1.84
CA TYR A 122 7.33 20.20 -0.76
C TYR A 122 7.88 20.75 0.57
N PRO A 123 7.09 21.53 1.34
CA PRO A 123 7.53 22.10 2.61
C PRO A 123 7.63 21.07 3.74
N ASP A 124 6.83 20.01 3.70
CA ASP A 124 6.76 18.97 4.72
C ASP A 124 6.17 17.66 4.14
N LEU A 125 6.07 16.64 5.00
CA LEU A 125 5.54 15.34 4.61
C LEU A 125 4.04 15.41 4.28
N ASP A 126 3.26 16.20 5.02
CA ASP A 126 1.81 16.29 4.81
C ASP A 126 1.49 16.88 3.44
N ALA A 127 2.22 17.91 3.01
CA ALA A 127 2.10 18.48 1.68
C ALA A 127 2.46 17.48 0.57
N LEU A 128 3.51 16.67 0.77
CA LEU A 128 3.88 15.62 -0.18
C LEU A 128 2.82 14.52 -0.26
N LEU A 129 2.28 14.07 0.88
CA LEU A 129 1.24 13.04 0.91
C LEU A 129 -0.08 13.57 0.36
N ALA A 130 -0.42 14.84 0.58
CA ALA A 130 -1.57 15.49 -0.04
C ALA A 130 -1.43 15.52 -1.57
N ALA A 131 -0.25 15.90 -2.10
CA ALA A 131 -0.01 15.86 -3.55
C ALA A 131 -0.10 14.44 -4.12
N SER A 132 0.34 13.42 -3.36
CA SER A 132 0.15 12.01 -3.72
C SER A 132 -1.33 11.62 -3.77
N ASP A 133 -2.12 12.04 -2.78
CA ASP A 133 -3.56 11.75 -2.70
C ASP A 133 -4.32 12.39 -3.87
N GLU A 134 -4.07 13.67 -4.15
CA GLU A 134 -4.63 14.39 -5.30
C GLU A 134 -4.25 13.72 -6.64
N ALA A 135 -2.98 13.34 -6.81
CA ALA A 135 -2.54 12.65 -8.01
C ALA A 135 -3.21 11.27 -8.17
N CYS A 136 -3.56 10.58 -7.07
CA CYS A 136 -4.31 9.33 -7.10
C CYS A 136 -5.77 9.54 -7.52
N TYR A 137 -6.43 10.59 -7.03
CA TYR A 137 -7.82 10.89 -7.40
C TYR A 137 -8.00 11.19 -8.88
N ASP A 138 -6.99 11.82 -9.48
CA ASP A 138 -7.00 12.16 -10.89
C ASP A 138 -6.50 11.02 -11.82
N LEU A 139 -6.21 9.82 -11.28
CA LEU A 139 -5.74 8.71 -12.10
C LEU A 139 -6.81 8.31 -13.12
N PRO A 140 -6.48 8.25 -14.42
CA PRO A 140 -7.42 7.72 -15.40
C PRO A 140 -7.63 6.21 -15.17
N ALA A 141 -8.83 5.72 -15.48
CA ALA A 141 -9.25 4.37 -15.14
C ALA A 141 -8.32 3.27 -15.69
N ASP A 142 -7.72 3.47 -16.86
CA ASP A 142 -6.79 2.52 -17.47
C ASP A 142 -5.43 2.50 -16.76
N GLU A 143 -4.96 3.64 -16.24
CA GLU A 143 -3.77 3.68 -15.40
C GLU A 143 -4.02 3.10 -14.02
N LEU A 144 -5.18 3.36 -13.42
CA LEU A 144 -5.58 2.73 -12.18
C LEU A 144 -5.56 1.20 -12.33
N ALA A 145 -6.16 0.68 -13.40
CA ALA A 145 -6.16 -0.76 -13.67
C ALA A 145 -4.73 -1.32 -13.85
N ARG A 146 -3.85 -0.60 -14.56
CA ARG A 146 -2.43 -1.00 -14.70
C ARG A 146 -1.68 -0.97 -13.37
N ALA A 147 -1.91 0.05 -12.55
CA ALA A 147 -1.27 0.17 -11.25
C ALA A 147 -1.71 -0.95 -10.31
N LEU A 148 -3.02 -1.24 -10.25
CA LEU A 148 -3.56 -2.37 -9.50
C LEU A 148 -3.00 -3.72 -9.97
N ALA A 149 -2.91 -3.94 -11.28
CA ALA A 149 -2.35 -5.17 -11.85
C ALA A 149 -0.86 -5.38 -11.54
N ALA A 150 -0.12 -4.32 -11.22
CA ALA A 150 1.28 -4.39 -10.85
C ALA A 150 1.51 -4.65 -9.36
N GLU A 151 0.46 -4.58 -8.52
CA GLU A 151 0.57 -4.83 -7.10
C GLU A 151 0.71 -6.34 -6.80
N PRO A 152 1.54 -6.72 -5.81
CA PRO A 152 1.52 -8.09 -5.32
C PRO A 152 0.20 -8.35 -4.57
N PRO A 153 -0.33 -9.58 -4.62
CA PRO A 153 -1.48 -9.95 -3.81
C PRO A 153 -1.15 -9.80 -2.32
N ALA A 154 -2.10 -9.28 -1.53
CA ALA A 154 -1.92 -9.13 -0.10
C ALA A 154 -1.62 -10.49 0.56
N ALA A 155 -0.57 -10.55 1.38
CA ALA A 155 -0.15 -11.77 2.04
C ALA A 155 0.21 -11.52 3.50
N PRO A 156 0.00 -12.51 4.39
CA PRO A 156 0.47 -12.43 5.76
C PRO A 156 2.00 -12.42 5.81
N GLU A 157 2.57 -11.68 6.77
CA GLU A 157 4.03 -11.63 6.98
C GLU A 157 4.59 -12.90 7.65
N GLU A 158 3.74 -13.72 8.30
CA GLU A 158 4.16 -14.83 9.15
C GLU A 158 3.92 -16.21 8.53
N ALA A 159 4.84 -17.14 8.82
CA ALA A 159 4.84 -18.53 8.35
C ALA A 159 3.96 -19.49 9.19
N GLU A 160 3.24 -18.99 10.20
CA GLU A 160 2.44 -19.82 11.12
C GLU A 160 0.95 -19.93 10.73
N VAL A 161 0.59 -19.55 9.51
CA VAL A 161 -0.76 -19.79 9.00
C VAL A 161 -0.94 -21.29 8.68
N PRO A 162 -1.94 -21.98 9.26
CA PRO A 162 -2.17 -23.39 8.98
C PRO A 162 -2.31 -23.64 7.47
N ARG A 163 -1.75 -24.76 6.98
CA ARG A 163 -1.72 -25.04 5.53
C ARG A 163 -3.10 -24.99 4.88
N ALA A 164 -4.14 -25.45 5.58
CA ALA A 164 -5.52 -25.36 5.11
C ALA A 164 -6.01 -23.91 4.95
N ALA A 165 -5.65 -23.01 5.88
CA ALA A 165 -5.97 -21.60 5.79
C ALA A 165 -5.21 -20.90 4.64
N LEU A 166 -3.95 -21.28 4.40
CA LEU A 166 -3.20 -20.81 3.21
C LEU A 166 -3.89 -21.24 1.91
N THR A 167 -4.35 -22.49 1.80
CA THR A 167 -5.09 -22.96 0.62
C THR A 167 -6.38 -22.17 0.41
N ALA A 168 -7.13 -21.91 1.49
CA ALA A 168 -8.35 -21.11 1.41
C ALA A 168 -8.07 -19.66 1.00
N LEU A 169 -7.00 -19.05 1.55
CA LEU A 169 -6.56 -17.70 1.18
C LEU A 169 -6.14 -17.62 -0.29
N THR A 170 -5.37 -18.59 -0.79
CA THR A 170 -5.02 -18.67 -2.22
C THR A 170 -6.28 -18.79 -3.10
N ALA A 171 -7.23 -19.64 -2.71
CA ALA A 171 -8.49 -19.78 -3.45
C ALA A 171 -9.30 -18.47 -3.46
N ALA A 172 -9.32 -17.74 -2.34
CA ALA A 172 -9.98 -16.43 -2.24
C ALA A 172 -9.32 -15.38 -3.15
N HIS A 173 -7.98 -15.32 -3.21
CA HIS A 173 -7.27 -14.45 -4.15
C HIS A 173 -7.59 -14.78 -5.61
N VAL A 174 -7.56 -16.06 -5.98
CA VAL A 174 -7.91 -16.49 -7.35
C VAL A 174 -9.34 -16.12 -7.70
N ALA A 175 -10.29 -16.32 -6.77
CA ALA A 175 -11.68 -15.94 -6.97
C ALA A 175 -11.84 -14.41 -7.13
N TYR A 176 -11.10 -13.64 -6.34
CA TYR A 176 -11.10 -12.18 -6.40
C TYR A 176 -10.55 -11.69 -7.75
N GLU A 177 -9.38 -12.16 -8.16
CA GLU A 177 -8.74 -11.81 -9.43
C GLU A 177 -9.60 -12.20 -10.62
N SER A 178 -10.24 -13.37 -10.58
CA SER A 178 -11.14 -13.83 -11.65
C SER A 178 -12.38 -12.93 -11.80
N ARG A 179 -12.86 -12.34 -10.70
CA ARG A 179 -14.05 -11.49 -10.69
C ARG A 179 -13.73 -10.04 -11.09
N PHE A 180 -12.65 -9.48 -10.57
CA PHE A 180 -12.35 -8.05 -10.69
C PHE A 180 -11.19 -7.72 -11.65
N GLY A 181 -10.43 -8.72 -12.11
CA GLY A 181 -9.38 -8.55 -13.12
C GLY A 181 -8.07 -7.95 -12.60
N HIS A 182 -7.91 -7.85 -11.27
CA HIS A 182 -6.68 -7.39 -10.64
C HIS A 182 -6.46 -8.08 -9.27
N PRO A 183 -5.22 -8.12 -8.75
CA PRO A 183 -4.92 -8.64 -7.43
C PRO A 183 -5.70 -7.94 -6.32
N PHE A 184 -5.97 -8.66 -5.23
CA PHE A 184 -6.55 -8.07 -4.03
C PHE A 184 -5.51 -7.18 -3.34
N VAL A 185 -5.80 -5.89 -3.29
CA VAL A 185 -4.97 -4.88 -2.64
C VAL A 185 -5.67 -4.35 -1.40
N ILE A 186 -4.93 -4.21 -0.30
CA ILE A 186 -5.42 -3.61 0.95
C ILE A 186 -4.24 -2.92 1.62
N SER A 187 -4.47 -1.71 2.12
CA SER A 187 -3.52 -1.04 3.00
C SER A 187 -3.68 -1.60 4.40
N LEU A 188 -2.56 -2.10 4.94
CA LEU A 188 -2.45 -2.59 6.31
C LEU A 188 -1.73 -1.60 7.22
N ASP A 189 -1.54 -0.37 6.73
CA ASP A 189 -0.99 0.71 7.54
C ASP A 189 -1.88 0.98 8.75
N GLY A 190 -1.26 1.23 9.91
CA GLY A 190 -1.96 1.39 11.18
C GLY A 190 -2.45 0.09 11.86
N TYR A 191 -2.37 -1.08 11.21
CA TYR A 191 -2.73 -2.36 11.84
C TYR A 191 -1.52 -3.09 12.43
N GLY A 192 -1.70 -3.64 13.64
CA GLY A 192 -0.70 -4.50 14.28
C GLY A 192 -0.51 -5.81 13.52
N ARG A 193 0.69 -6.39 13.58
CA ARG A 193 1.04 -7.62 12.81
C ARG A 193 0.03 -8.76 13.02
N ALA A 194 -0.41 -8.97 14.26
CA ALA A 194 -1.36 -10.01 14.63
C ALA A 194 -2.75 -9.82 13.98
N GLU A 195 -3.14 -8.58 13.68
CA GLU A 195 -4.46 -8.25 13.12
C GLU A 195 -4.47 -8.30 11.60
N ARG A 196 -3.31 -8.24 10.95
CA ARG A 196 -3.19 -8.12 9.48
C ARG A 196 -3.82 -9.28 8.73
N LEU A 197 -3.65 -10.51 9.23
CA LEU A 197 -4.29 -11.67 8.62
C LEU A 197 -5.83 -11.54 8.66
N ASP A 198 -6.37 -11.13 9.80
CA ASP A 198 -7.81 -10.93 9.96
C ASP A 198 -8.33 -9.81 9.05
N GLN A 199 -7.57 -8.73 8.88
CA GLN A 199 -7.91 -7.66 7.93
C GLN A 199 -7.92 -8.16 6.48
N ILE A 200 -6.93 -8.96 6.07
CA ILE A 200 -6.89 -9.55 4.72
C ILE A 200 -8.12 -10.45 4.50
N LEU A 201 -8.40 -11.35 5.45
CA LEU A 201 -9.51 -12.30 5.34
C LEU A 201 -10.88 -11.61 5.35
N SER A 202 -11.07 -10.64 6.27
CA SER A 202 -12.30 -9.84 6.37
C SER A 202 -12.51 -9.00 5.12
N GLY A 203 -11.44 -8.36 4.62
CA GLY A 203 -11.44 -7.56 3.41
C GLY A 203 -11.82 -8.40 2.19
N LEU A 204 -11.17 -9.56 1.98
CA LEU A 204 -11.51 -10.48 0.89
C LEU A 204 -12.96 -10.94 0.95
N ARG A 205 -13.43 -11.37 2.13
CA ARG A 205 -14.81 -11.85 2.31
C ARG A 205 -15.84 -10.79 1.97
N THR A 206 -15.61 -9.56 2.42
CA THR A 206 -16.52 -8.43 2.20
C THR A 206 -16.51 -8.03 0.72
N ARG A 207 -15.31 -7.80 0.17
CA ARG A 207 -15.11 -7.23 -1.16
C ARG A 207 -15.43 -8.20 -2.31
N LEU A 208 -15.33 -9.50 -2.07
CA LEU A 208 -15.87 -10.50 -3.01
C LEU A 208 -17.38 -10.37 -3.23
N GLY A 209 -18.12 -9.72 -2.32
CA GLY A 209 -19.55 -9.44 -2.47
C GLY A 209 -19.87 -8.17 -3.25
N ASN A 210 -18.91 -7.27 -3.46
CA ASN A 210 -19.13 -5.95 -4.04
C ASN A 210 -19.54 -6.01 -5.51
N ASP A 211 -20.33 -5.04 -5.95
CA ASP A 211 -20.49 -4.75 -7.37
C ASP A 211 -19.13 -4.32 -7.96
N PRO A 212 -18.81 -4.66 -9.23
CA PRO A 212 -17.54 -4.26 -9.84
C PRO A 212 -17.25 -2.75 -9.77
N ASP A 213 -18.25 -1.89 -9.84
CA ASP A 213 -18.04 -0.44 -9.79
C ASP A 213 -17.67 0.03 -8.37
N ASP A 214 -18.36 -0.48 -7.35
CA ASP A 214 -18.04 -0.23 -5.93
C ASP A 214 -16.66 -0.78 -5.57
N GLU A 215 -16.31 -1.94 -6.12
CA GLU A 215 -15.01 -2.55 -5.89
C GLU A 215 -13.89 -1.75 -6.53
N ARG A 216 -14.08 -1.22 -7.75
CA ARG A 216 -13.08 -0.32 -8.37
C ARG A 216 -12.82 0.90 -7.50
N ALA A 217 -13.87 1.52 -6.94
CA ALA A 217 -13.72 2.66 -6.05
C ALA A 217 -12.97 2.28 -4.76
N THR A 218 -13.30 1.12 -4.18
CA THR A 218 -12.62 0.61 -2.98
C THR A 218 -11.15 0.29 -3.26
N ALA A 219 -10.85 -0.40 -4.35
CA ALA A 219 -9.48 -0.74 -4.74
C ALA A 219 -8.63 0.51 -5.04
N ALA A 220 -9.21 1.55 -5.64
CA ALA A 220 -8.54 2.83 -5.85
C ALA A 220 -8.14 3.50 -4.52
N GLU A 221 -9.04 3.48 -3.54
CA GLU A 221 -8.78 4.02 -2.21
C GLU A 221 -7.69 3.21 -1.48
N GLU A 222 -7.70 1.89 -1.59
CA GLU A 222 -6.64 1.04 -1.02
C GLU A 222 -5.28 1.28 -1.70
N LEU A 223 -5.25 1.44 -3.02
CA LEU A 223 -4.03 1.79 -3.76
C LEU A 223 -3.47 3.14 -3.31
N ARG A 224 -4.34 4.14 -3.10
CA ARG A 224 -3.97 5.46 -2.59
C ARG A 224 -3.31 5.35 -1.21
N ARG A 225 -3.90 4.57 -0.30
CA ARG A 225 -3.35 4.34 1.05
C ARG A 225 -2.01 3.59 1.01
N LEU A 226 -1.87 2.61 0.12
CA LEU A 226 -0.60 1.91 -0.13
C LEU A 226 0.48 2.89 -0.61
N ALA A 227 0.17 3.74 -1.59
CA ALA A 227 1.11 4.76 -2.08
C ALA A 227 1.51 5.72 -0.96
N ARG A 228 0.53 6.19 -0.17
CA ARG A 228 0.75 7.10 0.98
C ARG A 228 1.70 6.50 2.02
N SER A 229 1.44 5.26 2.46
CA SER A 229 2.29 4.57 3.45
C SER A 229 3.70 4.33 2.92
N ARG A 230 3.85 3.94 1.65
CA ARG A 230 5.15 3.72 1.01
C ARG A 230 5.97 5.02 0.90
N ILE A 231 5.35 6.15 0.56
CA ILE A 231 6.03 7.46 0.57
C ILE A 231 6.47 7.83 1.98
N ALA A 232 5.60 7.68 2.97
CA ALA A 232 5.93 7.97 4.37
C ALA A 232 7.14 7.15 4.83
N HIS A 233 7.21 5.86 4.47
CA HIS A 233 8.36 5.01 4.73
C HIS A 233 9.62 5.44 3.99
N LEU A 234 9.55 5.80 2.71
CA LEU A 234 10.71 6.27 1.93
C LEU A 234 11.34 7.53 2.54
N VAL A 235 10.49 8.48 2.93
CA VAL A 235 10.92 9.75 3.51
C VAL A 235 11.39 9.55 4.96
N GLY A 236 10.70 8.71 5.72
CA GLY A 236 11.09 8.31 7.08
C GLY A 236 12.46 7.63 7.12
N ALA A 237 12.70 6.63 6.27
CA ALA A 237 14.00 5.98 6.15
C ALA A 237 15.12 6.96 5.73
N GLY A 238 14.80 7.96 4.90
CA GLY A 238 15.71 9.05 4.56
C GLY A 238 16.10 9.92 5.77
N THR A 239 15.20 10.10 6.74
CA THR A 239 15.53 10.82 7.98
C THR A 239 16.51 10.04 8.86
N GLU A 240 16.38 8.71 8.93
CA GLU A 240 17.27 7.84 9.70
C GLU A 240 18.68 7.79 9.09
N ALA A 241 18.77 7.67 7.76
CA ALA A 241 20.05 7.70 7.03
C ALA A 241 20.76 9.05 7.17
N GLY A 242 20.03 10.17 7.07
CA GLY A 242 20.58 11.51 7.28
C GLY A 242 21.03 11.76 8.72
N ALA A 243 20.28 11.25 9.71
CA ALA A 243 20.68 11.30 11.12
C ALA A 243 21.94 10.46 11.40
N GLN A 244 22.07 9.30 10.75
CA GLN A 244 23.24 8.44 10.90
C GLN A 244 24.49 9.07 10.26
N ALA A 245 24.38 9.69 9.09
CA ALA A 245 25.47 10.41 8.46
C ALA A 245 25.92 11.63 9.28
N ALA A 246 24.98 12.38 9.88
CA ALA A 246 25.30 13.50 10.75
C ALA A 246 26.07 13.06 12.01
N ARG A 247 25.67 11.94 12.63
CA ARG A 247 26.39 11.33 13.77
C ARG A 247 27.80 10.88 13.39
N ASP A 248 27.98 10.40 12.16
CA ASP A 248 29.28 9.94 11.68
C ASP A 248 30.26 11.10 11.45
N VAL A 249 29.78 12.21 10.87
CA VAL A 249 30.57 13.44 10.72
C VAL A 249 31.02 14.00 12.08
N THR A 250 30.13 14.04 13.08
CA THR A 250 30.49 14.54 14.42
C THR A 250 31.53 13.64 15.13
N ARG A 251 31.58 12.35 14.76
CA ARG A 251 32.56 11.39 15.27
C ARG A 251 33.93 11.57 14.61
N THR A 252 33.97 11.91 13.32
CA THR A 252 35.22 12.22 12.61
C THR A 252 35.85 13.52 13.09
N ASP A 253 35.05 14.53 13.48
CA ASP A 253 35.56 15.79 14.03
C ASP A 253 36.22 15.64 15.41
N HIS A 254 35.92 14.57 16.17
CA HIS A 254 36.54 14.32 17.48
C HIS A 254 37.86 13.53 17.39
N ASP A 255 38.23 13.04 16.20
CA ASP A 255 39.46 12.27 15.95
C ASP A 255 40.48 13.08 15.12
N ALA A 256 40.60 14.38 15.43
CA ALA A 256 41.67 15.20 14.88
C ALA A 256 43.03 14.76 15.46
N PRO A 257 44.08 14.61 14.63
CA PRO A 257 45.36 14.09 15.08
C PRO A 257 46.04 15.07 16.04
N ARG A 258 46.32 14.62 17.27
CA ARG A 258 47.24 15.33 18.17
C ARG A 258 48.60 15.45 17.48
N THR A 259 48.99 16.67 17.16
CA THR A 259 50.32 17.01 16.66
C THR A 259 51.39 16.53 17.65
N PRO A 260 52.41 15.77 17.21
CA PRO A 260 53.52 15.43 18.09
C PRO A 260 54.40 16.67 18.32
N ASP A 261 54.48 17.07 19.59
CA ASP A 261 55.35 18.12 20.09
C ASP A 261 56.82 17.78 19.78
N SER A 262 57.48 18.69 19.06
CA SER A 262 58.85 18.54 18.59
C SER A 262 59.70 19.63 19.22
N GLY A 263 60.35 19.34 20.34
CA GLY A 263 61.32 20.26 20.94
C GLY A 263 62.31 19.59 21.91
N ARG A 264 63.45 19.18 21.36
CA ARG A 264 64.85 19.54 21.77
C ARG A 264 65.22 19.46 23.27
N SER A 265 66.38 18.95 23.70
CA SER A 265 67.67 18.67 23.07
C SER A 265 68.43 17.68 23.98
N ALA A 266 69.08 16.68 23.40
CA ALA A 266 70.11 15.90 24.10
C ALA A 266 71.48 16.54 23.85
N SER A 267 72.19 16.88 24.92
CA SER A 267 73.61 17.25 24.88
C SER A 267 74.49 16.00 24.85
N PRO A 268 75.66 16.05 24.19
CA PRO A 268 76.54 14.90 24.01
C PRO A 268 77.66 14.84 25.08
N SER A 269 78.38 13.72 25.06
CA SER A 269 79.63 13.39 25.75
C SER A 269 79.49 12.80 27.16
N ASP A 270 79.70 11.48 27.28
CA ASP A 270 80.99 10.98 27.79
C ASP A 270 81.13 9.45 27.59
N ARG A 271 82.21 9.04 26.95
CA ARG A 271 82.77 7.68 26.85
C ARG A 271 84.25 7.88 26.45
N PRO A 272 85.19 6.97 26.74
CA PRO A 272 85.19 5.85 27.71
C PRO A 272 86.51 5.75 28.53
N TYR A 273 86.57 4.95 29.60
CA TYR A 273 87.82 4.24 29.99
C TYR A 273 87.58 3.11 31.01
N VAL A 274 88.28 1.99 30.79
CA VAL A 274 88.41 0.81 31.68
C VAL A 274 89.91 0.53 31.84
N PRO A 275 90.41 0.34 33.08
CA PRO A 275 91.44 -0.69 33.37
C PRO A 275 91.17 -1.34 34.76
N VAL A 276 91.61 -2.52 35.17
CA VAL A 276 92.66 -3.50 34.79
C VAL A 276 92.08 -4.90 35.02
#